data_AF-A0A0W8C2H9-F1
#
_entry.id   AF-A0A0W8C2H9-F1
#
_cell.length_a   1.000
_cell.length_b   1.000
_cell.length_c   1.000
_cell.angle_alpha   90.00
_cell.angle_beta   90.00
_cell.angle_gamma   90.00
#
_symmetry.space_group_name_H-M   'P 1'
#
loop_
_entity.id
_entity.type
_entity.pdbx_description
1 polymer ?
#
loop_
_entity_poly.entity_id
_entity_poly.type
_entity_poly.pdbx_seq_one_letter_code
_entity_poly.pdbx_strand_id
1 'polypeptide(L)'
;MPPRYMRPTFSSILPEYANSEADQIRNAFGAGNYANIQKMPARLRNNTVNQARFEKMNENRLTQHKMGKNATKNGFFNKFEYTSSRFSIVDGQAHMERLRSEAKRTEISGQDFVSGSAAVRLKHEDAFGATNFRYPHMHEPYPDNMEERKHKRYLEEKKILHGAFVPSGQRPPVDAVTRKLIPQLIQEMHEVIAADWQGLDFSIAPARDENIVVRFNDVSIECENGVVAYMNVFCKANRVACKYGLCKVAEDWNAKPGDGGLYFAFRPPWVKNRSKDLIVFVNNSSSSSKARDNQ
;
A
#
# COMPACT_ATOMS: atom_id res chain seq x y z
N MET A 1 -7.06 -47.07 3.85
CA MET A 1 -6.61 -46.83 2.46
C MET A 1 -7.35 -45.63 1.90
N PRO A 2 -6.70 -44.70 1.17
CA PRO A 2 -7.39 -43.57 0.56
C PRO A 2 -8.36 -44.04 -0.54
N PRO A 3 -9.50 -43.35 -0.74
CA PRO A 3 -10.49 -43.65 -1.78
C PRO A 3 -9.91 -43.64 -3.20
N ARG A 4 -10.49 -44.41 -4.13
CA ARG A 4 -10.00 -44.52 -5.53
C ARG A 4 -9.91 -43.18 -6.26
N TYR A 5 -10.81 -42.25 -5.98
CA TYR A 5 -10.79 -40.91 -6.58
C TYR A 5 -9.68 -40.00 -6.02
N MET A 6 -9.06 -40.37 -4.90
CA MET A 6 -7.89 -39.68 -4.34
C MET A 6 -6.56 -40.30 -4.79
N ARG A 7 -6.58 -41.39 -5.57
CA ARG A 7 -5.35 -41.99 -6.09
C ARG A 7 -4.90 -41.20 -7.32
N PRO A 8 -3.62 -40.84 -7.43
CA PRO A 8 -3.10 -40.20 -8.63
C PRO A 8 -3.38 -41.08 -9.85
N THR A 9 -4.11 -40.55 -10.83
CA THR A 9 -4.29 -41.16 -12.15
C THR A 9 -3.06 -40.90 -13.03
N PHE A 10 -2.86 -41.69 -14.09
CA PHE A 10 -1.76 -41.48 -15.05
C PHE A 10 -1.77 -40.05 -15.65
N SER A 11 -2.95 -39.44 -15.79
CA SER A 11 -3.12 -38.05 -16.20
C SER A 11 -2.72 -37.00 -15.14
N SER A 12 -2.64 -37.39 -13.87
CA SER A 12 -2.22 -36.51 -12.76
C SER A 12 -0.71 -36.57 -12.49
N ILE A 13 -0.02 -37.60 -13.01
CA ILE A 13 1.44 -37.70 -12.97
C ILE A 13 1.96 -37.13 -14.27
N LEU A 14 2.11 -35.80 -14.31
CA LEU A 14 2.78 -35.16 -15.44
C LEU A 14 4.23 -35.66 -15.49
N PRO A 15 4.78 -36.00 -16.67
CA PRO A 15 6.18 -36.32 -16.83
C PRO A 15 7.03 -35.20 -16.23
N GLU A 16 7.87 -35.54 -15.26
CA GLU A 16 8.78 -34.57 -14.68
C GLU A 16 9.77 -34.15 -15.78
N TYR A 17 9.89 -32.84 -16.00
CA TYR A 17 10.76 -32.30 -17.04
C TYR A 17 12.20 -32.74 -16.78
N ALA A 18 12.75 -33.57 -17.65
CA ALA A 18 14.04 -34.23 -17.46
C ALA A 18 15.22 -33.24 -17.32
N ASN A 19 15.12 -32.04 -17.89
CA ASN A 19 16.18 -31.03 -17.82
C ASN A 19 15.97 -29.99 -16.71
N SER A 20 15.01 -30.21 -15.80
CA SER A 20 14.70 -29.28 -14.70
C SER A 20 15.92 -28.99 -13.81
N GLU A 21 16.72 -30.01 -13.53
CA GLU A 21 17.96 -29.88 -12.76
C GLU A 21 19.02 -29.04 -13.48
N ALA A 22 19.19 -29.24 -14.79
CA ALA A 22 20.16 -28.50 -15.60
C ALA A 22 19.81 -27.01 -15.71
N ASP A 23 18.53 -26.70 -15.89
CA ASP A 23 18.06 -25.32 -15.93
C ASP A 23 18.17 -24.64 -14.56
N GLN A 24 17.94 -25.38 -13.47
CA GLN A 24 18.13 -24.86 -12.11
C GLN A 24 19.60 -24.53 -11.83
N ILE A 25 20.53 -25.38 -12.28
CA ILE A 25 21.98 -25.12 -12.20
C ILE A 25 22.31 -23.86 -13.00
N ARG A 26 21.91 -23.78 -14.27
CA ARG A 26 22.17 -22.61 -15.13
C ARG A 26 21.63 -21.32 -14.51
N ASN A 27 20.42 -21.38 -13.97
CA ASN A 27 19.75 -20.27 -13.31
C ASN A 27 20.46 -19.78 -12.05
N ALA A 28 21.10 -20.67 -11.30
CA ALA A 28 21.86 -20.28 -10.11
C ALA A 28 23.07 -19.41 -10.47
N PHE A 29 23.68 -19.61 -11.63
CA PHE A 29 24.81 -18.81 -12.12
C PHE A 29 24.40 -17.58 -12.93
N GLY A 30 23.10 -17.42 -13.23
CA GLY A 30 22.57 -16.27 -13.96
C GLY A 30 22.39 -15.03 -13.08
N ALA A 31 22.81 -13.87 -13.56
CA ALA A 31 22.49 -12.60 -12.91
C ALA A 31 20.98 -12.31 -13.01
N GLY A 32 20.39 -11.75 -11.95
CA GLY A 32 18.97 -11.36 -11.92
C GLY A 32 17.99 -12.49 -11.60
N ASN A 33 18.46 -13.66 -11.17
CA ASN A 33 17.59 -14.74 -10.67
C ASN A 33 17.63 -14.82 -9.13
N TYR A 34 16.56 -15.35 -8.54
CA TYR A 34 16.42 -15.61 -7.10
C TYR A 34 17.00 -16.98 -6.67
N ALA A 35 17.55 -17.75 -7.62
CA ALA A 35 18.26 -18.99 -7.35
C ALA A 35 19.67 -18.67 -6.80
N ASN A 36 19.87 -18.83 -5.49
CA ASN A 36 21.17 -18.57 -4.86
C ASN A 36 22.10 -19.80 -4.98
N ILE A 37 23.30 -19.61 -5.53
CA ILE A 37 24.37 -20.62 -5.64
C ILE A 37 24.71 -21.24 -4.28
N GLN A 38 24.66 -20.46 -3.19
CA GLN A 38 24.95 -20.95 -1.85
C GLN A 38 23.98 -22.05 -1.37
N LYS A 39 22.80 -22.13 -1.98
CA LYS A 39 21.77 -23.11 -1.65
C LYS A 39 21.85 -24.37 -2.53
N MET A 40 22.84 -24.44 -3.42
CA MET A 40 23.12 -25.63 -4.23
C MET A 40 23.95 -26.64 -3.42
N PRO A 41 23.76 -27.94 -3.64
CA PRO A 41 24.61 -28.95 -3.02
C PRO A 41 26.06 -28.81 -3.51
N ALA A 42 27.03 -28.97 -2.61
CA ALA A 42 28.45 -28.85 -2.94
C ALA A 42 28.95 -29.93 -3.92
N ARG A 43 28.24 -31.07 -4.01
CA ARG A 43 28.53 -32.16 -4.94
C ARG A 43 27.30 -32.41 -5.80
N LEU A 44 27.42 -32.15 -7.11
CA LEU A 44 26.37 -32.39 -8.09
C LEU A 44 26.38 -33.88 -8.48
N ARG A 45 25.35 -34.63 -8.07
CA ARG A 45 25.04 -35.97 -8.58
C ARG A 45 23.61 -35.97 -9.14
N ASN A 46 23.25 -37.01 -9.87
CA ASN A 46 21.90 -37.16 -10.43
C ASN A 46 20.83 -36.91 -9.36
N ASN A 47 19.90 -36.00 -9.65
CA ASN A 47 18.75 -35.64 -8.81
C ASN A 47 19.08 -34.95 -7.47
N THR A 48 20.34 -34.60 -7.21
CA THR A 48 20.73 -33.98 -5.93
C THR A 48 20.22 -32.55 -5.78
N VAL A 49 20.15 -31.79 -6.88
CA VAL A 49 19.67 -30.40 -6.85
C VAL A 49 18.16 -30.38 -6.57
N ASN A 50 17.42 -31.29 -7.19
CA ASN A 50 15.99 -31.45 -6.96
C ASN A 50 15.72 -31.87 -5.51
N GLN A 51 16.49 -32.82 -4.97
CA GLN A 51 16.37 -33.23 -3.58
C GLN A 51 16.61 -32.06 -2.61
N ALA A 52 17.70 -31.30 -2.79
CA ALA A 52 17.99 -30.13 -1.96
C ALA A 52 16.87 -29.05 -2.05
N ARG A 53 16.27 -28.90 -3.22
CA ARG A 53 15.12 -28.00 -3.43
C ARG A 53 13.89 -28.48 -2.65
N PHE A 54 13.55 -29.77 -2.71
CA PHE A 54 12.43 -30.34 -1.96
C PHE A 54 12.64 -30.25 -0.45
N GLU A 55 13.85 -30.55 0.03
CA GLU A 55 14.21 -30.42 1.45
C GLU A 55 14.01 -28.99 1.95
N LYS A 56 14.47 -28.00 1.17
CA LYS A 56 14.27 -26.58 1.48
C LYS A 56 12.78 -26.17 1.43
N MET A 57 12.00 -26.69 0.49
CA MET A 57 10.55 -26.43 0.46
C MET A 57 9.87 -26.98 1.72
N ASN A 58 10.29 -28.17 2.17
CA ASN A 58 9.80 -28.75 3.42
C ASN A 58 10.27 -27.95 4.64
N GLU A 59 11.53 -27.51 4.67
CA GLU A 59 12.05 -26.65 5.73
C GLU A 59 11.26 -25.34 5.83
N ASN A 60 11.04 -24.64 4.70
CA ASN A 60 10.23 -23.42 4.64
C ASN A 60 8.78 -23.64 5.07
N ARG A 61 8.21 -24.82 4.81
CA ARG A 61 6.85 -25.18 5.23
C ARG A 61 6.76 -25.45 6.73
N LEU A 62 7.81 -26.00 7.32
CA LEU A 62 7.89 -26.32 8.75
C LEU A 62 8.33 -25.13 9.60
N THR A 63 9.17 -24.25 9.04
CA THR A 63 9.55 -23.01 9.70
C THR A 63 8.38 -22.04 9.63
N GLN A 64 7.60 -21.98 10.71
CA GLN A 64 6.69 -20.85 10.92
C GLN A 64 7.52 -19.56 10.88
N HIS A 65 7.00 -18.53 10.19
CA HIS A 65 7.58 -17.20 10.20
C HIS A 65 7.90 -16.85 11.65
N LYS A 66 9.18 -16.76 12.00
CA LYS A 66 9.59 -16.10 13.24
C LYS A 66 9.10 -14.67 13.09
N MET A 67 7.95 -14.34 13.68
CA MET A 67 7.53 -12.97 13.87
C MET A 67 8.76 -12.25 14.43
N GLY A 68 9.25 -11.26 13.70
CA GLY A 68 10.45 -10.53 14.07
C GLY A 68 10.34 -10.18 15.56
N LYS A 69 11.38 -10.50 16.33
CA LYS A 69 11.41 -10.11 17.74
C LYS A 69 11.21 -8.60 17.78
N ASN A 70 10.05 -8.15 18.24
CA ASN A 70 9.79 -6.74 18.45
C ASN A 70 10.94 -6.20 19.31
N ALA A 71 11.63 -5.19 18.79
CA ALA A 71 12.80 -4.59 19.40
C ALA A 71 12.39 -3.83 20.67
N THR A 72 12.17 -4.54 21.78
CA THR A 72 12.02 -3.92 23.11
C THR A 72 12.83 -4.72 24.12
N LYS A 73 14.16 -4.68 23.96
CA LYS A 73 15.09 -5.05 25.04
C LYS A 73 15.60 -3.85 25.84
N ASN A 74 15.32 -2.61 25.39
CA ASN A 74 15.89 -1.39 25.98
C ASN A 74 14.85 -0.34 26.42
N GLY A 75 13.70 -0.73 27.00
CA GLY A 75 13.00 0.14 27.95
C GLY A 75 12.53 1.54 27.52
N PHE A 76 12.09 1.77 26.27
CA PHE A 76 11.52 3.07 25.85
C PHE A 76 10.05 3.06 25.43
N PHE A 77 9.39 1.89 25.39
CA PHE A 77 7.95 1.81 25.19
C PHE A 77 7.33 1.01 26.33
N ASN A 78 6.64 1.71 27.23
CA ASN A 78 5.74 1.06 28.18
C ASN A 78 4.63 0.35 27.39
N LYS A 79 4.30 -0.88 27.78
CA LYS A 79 3.06 -1.53 27.32
C LYS A 79 1.91 -0.67 27.81
N PHE A 80 1.34 0.16 26.95
CA PHE A 80 0.10 0.83 27.29
C PHE A 80 -1.04 -0.18 27.16
N GLU A 81 -1.92 -0.20 28.16
CA GLU A 81 -3.17 -0.93 28.04
C GLU A 81 -4.01 -0.23 26.96
N TYR A 82 -4.38 -0.99 25.93
CA TYR A 82 -5.26 -0.48 24.90
C TYR A 82 -6.63 -0.20 25.53
N THR A 83 -6.90 1.09 25.77
CA THR A 83 -8.22 1.57 26.14
C THR A 83 -8.93 1.96 24.85
N SER A 84 -9.99 1.20 24.52
CA SER A 84 -10.80 1.46 23.33
C SER A 84 -11.28 2.91 23.34
N SER A 85 -11.05 3.63 22.26
CA SER A 85 -11.59 4.99 22.10
C SER A 85 -13.12 4.97 22.23
N ARG A 86 -13.70 6.05 22.75
CA ARG A 86 -15.17 6.20 22.92
C ARG A 86 -15.95 5.96 21.62
N PHE A 87 -15.31 6.21 20.47
CA PHE A 87 -15.87 5.95 19.14
C PHE A 87 -15.82 4.46 18.76
N SER A 88 -14.79 3.72 19.19
CA SER A 88 -14.67 2.27 18.96
C SER A 88 -15.69 1.45 19.76
N ILE A 89 -16.23 2.01 20.85
CA ILE A 89 -17.32 1.38 21.63
C ILE A 89 -18.61 1.33 20.82
N VAL A 90 -18.92 2.39 20.07
CA VAL A 90 -20.13 2.47 19.25
C VAL A 90 -20.08 1.45 18.12
N ASP A 91 -18.94 1.36 17.43
CA ASP A 91 -18.72 0.36 16.38
C ASP A 91 -18.78 -1.07 16.94
N GLY A 92 -18.22 -1.29 18.13
CA GLY A 92 -18.30 -2.58 18.84
C GLY A 92 -19.74 -2.96 19.21
N GLN A 93 -20.55 -2.00 19.66
CA GLN A 93 -21.96 -2.23 19.97
C GLN A 93 -22.77 -2.56 18.71
N ALA A 94 -22.56 -1.83 17.62
CA ALA A 94 -23.22 -2.09 16.34
C ALA A 94 -22.86 -3.48 15.78
N HIS A 95 -21.58 -3.89 15.90
CA HIS A 95 -21.15 -5.22 15.49
C HIS A 95 -21.79 -6.32 16.34
N MET A 96 -21.82 -6.15 17.67
CA MET A 96 -22.47 -7.09 18.58
C MET A 96 -23.98 -7.18 18.37
N GLU A 97 -24.64 -6.07 18.06
CA GLU A 97 -26.07 -6.03 17.75
C GLU A 97 -26.37 -6.78 16.45
N ARG A 98 -25.52 -6.61 15.42
CA ARG A 98 -25.63 -7.38 14.17
C ARG A 98 -25.48 -8.88 14.39
N LEU A 99 -24.47 -9.31 15.15
CA LEU A 99 -24.30 -10.74 15.46
C LEU A 99 -25.48 -11.30 16.25
N ARG A 100 -26.03 -10.53 17.20
CA ARG A 100 -27.22 -10.93 17.96
C ARG A 100 -28.46 -11.02 17.09
N SER A 101 -28.63 -10.10 16.14
CA SER A 101 -29.78 -10.13 15.23
C SER A 101 -29.67 -11.29 14.25
N GLU A 102 -28.48 -11.57 13.71
CA GLU A 102 -28.21 -12.75 12.89
C GLU A 102 -28.47 -14.06 13.67
N ALA A 103 -27.99 -14.16 14.91
CA ALA A 103 -28.24 -15.33 15.77
C ALA A 103 -29.72 -15.56 16.04
N LYS A 104 -30.48 -14.50 16.41
CA LYS A 104 -31.93 -14.60 16.61
C LYS A 104 -32.68 -15.00 15.35
N ARG A 105 -32.27 -14.48 14.19
CA ARG A 105 -32.84 -14.88 12.89
C ARG A 105 -32.62 -16.36 12.65
N THR A 106 -31.39 -16.86 12.86
CA THR A 106 -31.09 -18.29 12.71
C THR A 106 -31.83 -19.19 13.70
N GLU A 107 -32.07 -18.72 14.94
CA GLU A 107 -32.83 -19.45 15.96
C GLU A 107 -34.31 -19.59 15.61
N ILE A 108 -34.93 -18.52 15.08
CA ILE A 108 -36.36 -18.51 14.74
C ILE A 108 -36.61 -19.25 13.42
N SER A 109 -35.89 -18.87 12.36
CA SER A 109 -35.94 -19.54 11.07
C SER A 109 -34.64 -19.27 10.33
N GLY A 110 -33.83 -20.29 10.08
CA GLY A 110 -32.61 -20.19 9.25
C GLY A 110 -32.84 -19.76 7.79
N GLN A 111 -34.03 -19.26 7.45
CA GLN A 111 -34.43 -18.69 6.18
C GLN A 111 -34.84 -17.23 6.38
N ASP A 112 -34.51 -16.38 5.41
CA ASP A 112 -34.89 -14.96 5.43
C ASP A 112 -36.42 -14.81 5.36
N PHE A 113 -36.97 -13.86 6.13
CA PHE A 113 -38.39 -13.53 6.07
C PHE A 113 -38.72 -12.91 4.70
N VAL A 114 -39.45 -13.65 3.87
CA VAL A 114 -39.98 -13.15 2.61
C VAL A 114 -41.39 -12.61 2.87
N SER A 115 -41.55 -11.29 2.90
CA SER A 115 -42.88 -10.66 2.89
C SER A 115 -43.64 -11.14 1.63
N GLY A 116 -44.76 -11.82 1.82
CA GLY A 116 -45.63 -12.37 0.77
C GLY A 116 -46.37 -11.31 -0.06
N SER A 117 -45.66 -10.30 -0.57
CA SER A 117 -46.19 -9.26 -1.46
C SER A 117 -46.27 -9.72 -2.92
N ALA A 118 -45.69 -10.87 -3.27
CA ALA A 118 -45.95 -11.47 -4.56
C ALA A 118 -47.36 -12.08 -4.54
N ALA A 119 -48.29 -11.44 -5.24
CA ALA A 119 -49.66 -11.90 -5.43
C ALA A 119 -49.68 -13.42 -5.69
N VAL A 120 -50.34 -14.17 -4.81
CA VAL A 120 -50.54 -15.60 -5.00
C VAL A 120 -51.39 -15.77 -6.26
N ARG A 121 -50.80 -16.34 -7.32
CA ARG A 121 -51.50 -16.66 -8.56
C ARG A 121 -52.71 -17.53 -8.27
N LEU A 122 -53.87 -17.15 -8.78
CA LEU A 122 -55.09 -17.94 -8.62
C LEU A 122 -54.99 -19.22 -9.45
N LYS A 123 -55.62 -20.31 -8.99
CA LYS A 123 -55.54 -21.65 -9.61
C LYS A 123 -55.94 -21.70 -11.10
N HIS A 124 -56.65 -20.69 -11.59
CA HIS A 124 -57.14 -20.58 -12.97
C HIS A 124 -56.33 -19.62 -13.84
N GLU A 125 -55.27 -19.00 -13.32
CA GLU A 125 -54.38 -18.17 -14.14
C GLU A 125 -53.37 -19.05 -14.89
N ASP A 126 -53.35 -18.92 -16.21
CA ASP A 126 -52.43 -19.64 -17.08
C ASP A 126 -50.97 -19.18 -16.86
N ALA A 127 -50.13 -20.08 -16.37
CA ALA A 127 -48.71 -19.81 -16.12
C ALA A 127 -47.89 -19.68 -17.41
N PHE A 128 -48.41 -20.11 -18.55
CA PHE A 128 -47.70 -20.19 -19.82
C PHE A 128 -47.80 -18.93 -20.69
N GLY A 129 -48.66 -17.97 -20.34
CA GLY A 129 -48.87 -16.72 -21.10
C GLY A 129 -48.09 -15.49 -20.60
N ALA A 130 -47.39 -15.60 -19.47
CA ALA A 130 -46.65 -14.45 -18.95
C ALA A 130 -45.37 -14.22 -19.77
N THR A 131 -45.25 -13.04 -20.39
CA THR A 131 -44.07 -12.59 -21.14
C THR A 131 -42.76 -12.70 -20.35
N ASN A 132 -42.87 -12.70 -19.02
CA ASN A 132 -41.74 -12.77 -18.09
C ASN A 132 -41.53 -14.17 -17.48
N PHE A 133 -42.33 -15.17 -17.86
CA PHE A 133 -42.19 -16.53 -17.35
C PHE A 133 -41.06 -17.25 -18.09
N ARG A 134 -39.89 -17.29 -17.44
CA ARG A 134 -38.73 -18.04 -17.90
C ARG A 134 -38.76 -19.42 -17.23
N TYR A 135 -38.79 -20.48 -18.03
CA TYR A 135 -38.83 -21.84 -17.51
C TYR A 135 -37.64 -22.12 -16.55
N PRO A 136 -37.82 -22.92 -15.49
CA PRO A 136 -36.76 -23.21 -14.51
C PRO A 136 -35.47 -23.79 -15.12
N HIS A 137 -35.58 -24.53 -16.24
CA HIS A 137 -34.42 -25.08 -16.97
C HIS A 137 -33.73 -24.06 -17.89
N MET A 138 -34.36 -22.91 -18.14
CA MET A 138 -33.80 -21.76 -18.87
C MET A 138 -33.18 -20.73 -17.92
N HIS A 139 -33.23 -20.99 -16.61
CA HIS A 139 -32.45 -20.25 -15.63
C HIS A 139 -30.99 -20.65 -15.80
N GLU A 140 -30.13 -19.68 -16.11
CA GLU A 140 -28.68 -19.86 -16.03
C GLU A 140 -28.36 -20.27 -14.59
N PRO A 141 -27.85 -21.50 -14.34
CA PRO A 141 -27.75 -22.05 -12.98
C PRO A 141 -26.73 -21.33 -12.09
N TYR A 142 -25.93 -20.42 -12.68
CA TYR A 142 -24.95 -19.60 -11.99
C TYR A 142 -25.18 -18.13 -12.35
N PRO A 143 -25.80 -17.32 -11.47
CA PRO A 143 -26.00 -15.90 -11.72
C PRO A 143 -24.71 -15.05 -11.59
N ASP A 144 -23.57 -15.67 -11.27
CA ASP A 144 -22.37 -14.93 -10.88
C ASP A 144 -21.39 -14.68 -12.03
N ASN A 145 -21.85 -13.89 -13.00
CA ASN A 145 -21.02 -13.37 -14.09
C ASN A 145 -19.90 -12.44 -13.58
N MET A 146 -19.88 -12.11 -12.27
CA MET A 146 -18.83 -11.29 -11.67
C MET A 146 -17.53 -12.07 -11.50
N GLU A 147 -17.60 -13.38 -11.21
CA GLU A 147 -16.40 -14.22 -11.13
C GLU A 147 -15.76 -14.38 -12.52
N GLU A 148 -16.57 -14.58 -13.55
CA GLU A 148 -16.07 -14.67 -14.93
C GLU A 148 -15.46 -13.34 -15.39
N ARG A 149 -16.08 -12.20 -15.05
CA ARG A 149 -15.53 -10.86 -15.32
C ARG A 149 -14.22 -10.61 -14.57
N LYS A 150 -14.13 -10.98 -13.28
CA LYS A 150 -12.89 -10.90 -12.49
C LYS A 150 -11.79 -11.77 -13.10
N HIS A 151 -12.14 -12.98 -13.52
CA HIS A 151 -11.20 -13.91 -14.14
C HIS A 151 -10.69 -13.38 -15.49
N LYS A 152 -11.58 -12.84 -16.34
CA LYS A 152 -11.20 -12.20 -17.60
C LYS A 152 -10.26 -11.01 -17.38
N ARG A 153 -10.59 -10.13 -16.45
CA ARG A 153 -9.74 -8.99 -16.08
C ARG A 153 -8.36 -9.44 -15.58
N TYR A 154 -8.31 -10.44 -14.72
CA TYR A 154 -7.06 -11.00 -14.21
C TYR A 154 -6.20 -11.61 -15.33
N LEU A 155 -6.81 -12.30 -16.28
CA LEU A 155 -6.10 -12.84 -17.46
C LEU A 155 -5.58 -11.71 -18.36
N GLU A 156 -6.33 -10.62 -18.55
CA GLU A 156 -5.88 -9.45 -19.30
C GLU A 156 -4.72 -8.74 -18.62
N GLU A 157 -4.80 -8.50 -17.31
CA GLU A 157 -3.73 -7.92 -16.52
C GLU A 157 -2.46 -8.78 -16.56
N LYS A 158 -2.59 -10.11 -16.61
CA LYS A 158 -1.46 -11.04 -16.78
C LYS A 158 -0.81 -11.03 -18.16
N LYS A 159 -1.50 -10.58 -19.21
CA LYS A 159 -0.90 -10.42 -20.55
C LYS A 159 0.12 -9.27 -20.57
N ILE A 160 0.01 -8.35 -19.61
CA ILE A 160 0.96 -7.25 -19.40
C ILE A 160 2.16 -7.81 -18.62
N LEU A 161 3.05 -8.50 -19.33
CA LEU A 161 4.27 -9.13 -18.77
C LEU A 161 5.25 -8.11 -18.15
N HIS A 162 5.15 -6.85 -18.56
CA HIS A 162 5.97 -5.75 -18.10
C HIS A 162 5.09 -4.51 -18.00
N GLY A 163 5.23 -3.75 -16.91
CA GLY A 163 4.62 -2.41 -16.81
C GLY A 163 5.14 -1.48 -17.90
N ALA A 164 4.65 -0.23 -17.92
CA ALA A 164 5.17 0.79 -18.82
C ALA A 164 6.71 0.77 -18.78
N PHE A 165 7.35 0.75 -19.96
CA PHE A 165 8.80 0.73 -20.07
C PHE A 165 9.38 1.91 -19.27
N VAL A 166 10.05 1.61 -18.17
CA VAL A 166 10.82 2.58 -17.39
C VAL A 166 12.28 2.41 -17.82
N PRO A 167 12.84 3.35 -18.62
CA PRO A 167 14.23 3.28 -19.00
C PRO A 167 15.10 3.16 -17.75
N SER A 168 16.02 2.20 -17.74
CA SER A 168 16.99 2.04 -16.66
C SER A 168 17.90 3.26 -16.61
N GLY A 169 17.65 4.16 -15.66
CA GLY A 169 18.44 5.36 -15.44
C GLY A 169 17.60 6.44 -14.77
N GLN A 170 17.98 6.85 -13.57
CA GLN A 170 17.43 8.03 -12.88
C GLN A 170 17.87 9.30 -13.62
N ARG A 171 17.39 9.51 -14.85
CA ARG A 171 17.47 10.83 -15.45
C ARG A 171 16.31 11.64 -14.87
N PRO A 172 16.57 12.78 -14.20
CA PRO A 172 15.49 13.66 -13.85
C PRO A 172 14.71 14.00 -15.13
N PRO A 173 13.37 14.12 -15.06
CA PRO A 173 12.56 14.48 -16.21
C PRO A 173 13.16 15.68 -16.95
N VAL A 174 13.04 15.74 -18.28
CA VAL A 174 13.54 16.89 -19.07
C VAL A 174 12.91 18.21 -18.57
N ASP A 175 11.70 18.13 -18.01
CA ASP A 175 10.96 19.22 -17.34
C ASP A 175 11.19 19.29 -15.82
N ALA A 176 12.29 18.74 -15.30
CA ALA A 176 12.57 18.81 -13.88
C ALA A 176 12.72 20.27 -13.43
N VAL A 177 11.96 20.63 -12.41
CA VAL A 177 12.00 21.96 -11.80
C VAL A 177 13.40 22.19 -11.24
N THR A 178 14.06 23.27 -11.67
CA THR A 178 15.42 23.62 -11.26
C THR A 178 15.45 24.88 -10.40
N ARG A 179 16.56 25.09 -9.68
CA ARG A 179 16.83 26.30 -8.87
C ARG A 179 16.66 27.62 -9.65
N LYS A 180 16.81 27.59 -10.97
CA LYS A 180 16.64 28.77 -11.83
C LYS A 180 15.21 29.30 -11.82
N LEU A 181 14.23 28.46 -11.46
CA LEU A 181 12.81 28.80 -11.45
C LEU A 181 12.33 29.40 -10.11
N ILE A 182 13.22 29.58 -9.12
CA ILE A 182 12.86 30.15 -7.81
C ILE A 182 12.16 31.52 -7.94
N PRO A 183 12.64 32.49 -8.75
CA PRO A 183 11.96 33.78 -8.87
C PRO A 183 10.52 33.65 -9.39
N GLN A 184 10.31 32.80 -10.40
CA GLN A 184 8.99 32.54 -10.97
C GLN A 184 8.07 31.83 -9.97
N LEU A 185 8.61 30.86 -9.23
CA LEU A 185 7.90 30.15 -8.16
C LEU A 185 7.41 31.11 -7.08
N ILE A 186 8.29 31.99 -6.60
CA ILE A 186 7.95 32.97 -5.56
C ILE A 186 6.86 33.92 -6.07
N GLN A 187 6.99 34.40 -7.32
CA GLN A 187 5.99 35.25 -7.94
C GLN A 187 4.63 34.56 -8.05
N GLU A 188 4.57 33.36 -8.64
CA GLU A 188 3.30 32.61 -8.78
C GLU A 188 2.68 32.26 -7.44
N MET A 189 3.48 31.87 -6.44
CA MET A 189 2.97 31.62 -5.08
C MET A 189 2.40 32.90 -4.46
N HIS A 190 3.08 34.03 -4.63
CA HIS A 190 2.63 35.31 -4.11
C HIS A 190 1.30 35.73 -4.75
N GLU A 191 1.18 35.62 -6.07
CA GLU A 191 -0.05 35.96 -6.80
C GLU A 191 -1.24 35.12 -6.32
N VAL A 192 -1.06 33.81 -6.14
CA VAL A 192 -2.14 32.91 -5.69
C VAL A 192 -2.54 33.20 -4.25
N ILE A 193 -1.57 33.35 -3.33
CA ILE A 193 -1.88 33.63 -1.92
C ILE A 193 -2.52 35.02 -1.78
N ALA A 194 -2.05 36.03 -2.51
CA ALA A 194 -2.64 37.36 -2.49
C ALA A 194 -4.08 37.39 -3.06
N ALA A 195 -4.38 36.55 -4.05
CA ALA A 195 -5.73 36.43 -4.61
C ALA A 195 -6.70 35.78 -3.62
N ASP A 196 -6.27 34.73 -2.92
CA ASP A 196 -7.09 33.97 -1.97
C ASP A 196 -7.24 34.71 -0.62
N TRP A 197 -6.23 35.47 -0.22
CA TRP A 197 -6.15 36.16 1.08
C TRP A 197 -5.86 37.65 0.90
N GLN A 198 -6.88 38.40 0.47
CA GLN A 198 -6.79 39.84 0.28
C GLN A 198 -6.66 40.55 1.64
N GLY A 199 -5.69 41.46 1.76
CA GLY A 199 -5.48 42.27 2.97
C GLY A 199 -4.60 41.64 4.05
N LEU A 200 -4.06 40.44 3.83
CA LEU A 200 -3.07 39.84 4.72
C LEU A 200 -1.65 40.22 4.31
N ASP A 201 -0.88 40.74 5.28
CA ASP A 201 0.56 40.97 5.11
C ASP A 201 1.33 39.65 5.21
N PHE A 202 1.93 39.23 4.10
CA PHE A 202 2.81 38.07 4.06
C PHE A 202 4.05 38.32 3.20
N SER A 203 5.10 37.53 3.43
CA SER A 203 6.34 37.57 2.67
C SER A 203 6.78 36.17 2.32
N ILE A 204 7.27 35.97 1.09
CA ILE A 204 7.79 34.69 0.60
C ILE A 204 9.27 34.87 0.29
N ALA A 205 10.13 34.10 0.93
CA ALA A 205 11.57 34.19 0.75
C ALA A 205 12.25 32.81 0.74
N PRO A 206 13.35 32.64 -0.01
CA PRO A 206 14.18 31.45 0.11
C PRO A 206 14.99 31.51 1.41
N ALA A 207 14.97 30.43 2.19
CA ALA A 207 15.79 30.25 3.37
C ALA A 207 17.21 29.77 3.01
N ARG A 208 18.11 29.76 4.01
CA ARG A 208 19.53 29.37 3.84
C ARG A 208 19.71 27.91 3.41
N ASP A 209 18.74 27.07 3.73
CA ASP A 209 18.68 25.65 3.37
C ASP A 209 17.98 25.41 2.02
N GLU A 210 17.76 26.47 1.23
CA GLU A 210 17.07 26.46 -0.05
C GLU A 210 15.58 26.06 0.03
N ASN A 211 15.00 25.98 1.24
CA ASN A 211 13.55 25.87 1.39
C ASN A 211 12.88 27.21 1.09
N ILE A 212 11.65 27.16 0.60
CA ILE A 212 10.82 28.34 0.35
C ILE A 212 9.95 28.56 1.58
N VAL A 213 10.09 29.71 2.21
CA VAL A 213 9.41 30.04 3.46
C VAL A 213 8.36 31.10 3.18
N VAL A 214 7.13 30.83 3.62
CA VAL A 214 6.04 31.80 3.66
C VAL A 214 5.85 32.25 5.10
N ARG A 215 6.02 33.55 5.33
CA ARG A 215 5.85 34.21 6.63
C ARG A 215 4.61 35.09 6.56
N PHE A 216 3.62 34.82 7.41
CA PHE A 216 2.50 35.73 7.66
C PHE A 216 2.80 36.57 8.89
N ASN A 217 2.38 37.84 8.89
CA ASN A 217 2.47 38.69 10.06
C ASN A 217 1.39 38.28 11.08
N ASP A 218 1.76 37.92 12.31
CA ASP A 218 0.82 37.44 13.34
C ASP A 218 -0.23 38.51 13.70
N VAL A 219 0.09 39.79 13.49
CA VAL A 219 -0.82 40.92 13.76
C VAL A 219 -1.95 41.04 12.72
N SER A 220 -1.71 40.65 11.47
CA SER A 220 -2.72 40.72 10.41
C SER A 220 -3.62 39.49 10.35
N ILE A 221 -3.30 38.43 11.09
CA ILE A 221 -4.03 37.16 11.08
C ILE A 221 -5.23 37.23 12.02
N GLU A 222 -6.43 37.17 11.46
CA GLU A 222 -7.67 37.05 12.24
C GLU A 222 -7.82 35.64 12.86
N CYS A 223 -7.39 34.60 12.14
CA CYS A 223 -7.53 33.21 12.55
C CYS A 223 -6.35 32.34 12.11
N GLU A 224 -5.45 32.02 13.06
CA GLU A 224 -4.29 31.15 12.82
C GLU A 224 -4.70 29.77 12.26
N ASN A 225 -5.72 29.15 12.86
CA ASN A 225 -6.22 27.85 12.43
C ASN A 225 -6.69 27.85 10.97
N GLY A 226 -7.26 28.97 10.51
CA GLY A 226 -7.68 29.15 9.12
C GLY A 226 -6.49 29.16 8.17
N VAL A 227 -5.44 29.91 8.49
CA VAL A 227 -4.19 29.96 7.70
C VAL A 227 -3.51 28.59 7.67
N VAL A 228 -3.45 27.88 8.80
CA VAL A 228 -2.87 26.53 8.87
C VAL A 228 -3.66 25.53 8.03
N ALA A 229 -4.99 25.54 8.11
CA ALA A 229 -5.84 24.68 7.30
C ALA A 229 -5.67 24.98 5.81
N TYR A 230 -5.68 26.26 5.45
CA TYR A 230 -5.42 26.74 4.09
C TYR A 230 -4.06 26.25 3.58
N MET A 231 -2.98 26.46 4.33
CA MET A 231 -1.64 26.06 3.91
C MET A 231 -1.49 24.54 3.77
N ASN A 232 -2.21 23.76 4.58
CA ASN A 232 -2.24 22.30 4.43
C ASN A 232 -2.94 21.87 3.13
N VAL A 233 -3.99 22.57 2.71
CA VAL A 233 -4.65 22.35 1.42
C VAL A 233 -3.76 22.84 0.29
N PHE A 234 -3.16 24.02 0.44
CA PHE A 234 -2.26 24.62 -0.54
C PHE A 234 -1.11 23.66 -0.90
N CYS A 235 -0.43 23.11 0.10
CA CYS A 235 0.67 22.18 -0.12
C CYS A 235 0.25 20.87 -0.81
N LYS A 236 -0.99 20.41 -0.62
CA LYS A 236 -1.45 19.12 -1.14
C LYS A 236 -2.07 19.22 -2.53
N ALA A 237 -2.78 20.30 -2.81
CA ALA A 237 -3.70 20.38 -3.94
C ALA A 237 -3.50 21.61 -4.83
N ASN A 238 -2.77 22.64 -4.39
CA ASN A 238 -2.62 23.85 -5.20
C ASN A 238 -1.79 23.58 -6.46
N ARG A 239 -2.24 24.11 -7.60
CA ARG A 239 -1.56 24.00 -8.89
C ARG A 239 -0.09 24.42 -8.80
N VAL A 240 0.24 25.48 -8.07
CA VAL A 240 1.61 25.97 -7.93
C VAL A 240 2.46 24.96 -7.15
N ALA A 241 1.97 24.46 -6.01
CA ALA A 241 2.68 23.44 -5.23
C ALA A 241 2.93 22.16 -6.06
N CYS A 242 1.93 21.70 -6.81
CA CYS A 242 2.06 20.54 -7.69
C CYS A 242 3.01 20.78 -8.88
N LYS A 243 2.90 21.93 -9.56
CA LYS A 243 3.73 22.33 -10.70
C LYS A 243 5.22 22.36 -10.34
N TYR A 244 5.55 22.90 -9.17
CA TYR A 244 6.93 23.03 -8.71
C TYR A 244 7.41 21.84 -7.86
N GLY A 245 6.56 20.83 -7.61
CA GLY A 245 6.91 19.64 -6.82
C GLY A 245 7.22 19.95 -5.36
N LEU A 246 6.57 20.96 -4.77
CA LEU A 246 6.82 21.41 -3.41
C LEU A 246 6.28 20.42 -2.37
N CYS A 247 7.09 20.11 -1.38
CA CYS A 247 6.73 19.22 -0.27
C CYS A 247 6.69 19.98 1.06
N LYS A 248 5.78 19.60 1.95
CA LYS A 248 5.73 20.11 3.33
C LYS A 248 6.99 19.75 4.11
N VAL A 249 7.63 20.76 4.73
CA VAL A 249 8.64 20.57 5.78
C VAL A 249 7.89 20.57 7.10
N ALA A 250 7.86 19.45 7.82
CA ALA A 250 7.07 19.33 9.05
C ALA A 250 7.73 20.04 10.23
N GLU A 251 9.06 20.15 10.20
CA GLU A 251 9.90 20.73 11.24
C GLU A 251 9.62 22.24 11.40
N ASP A 252 9.49 22.95 10.27
CA ASP A 252 9.27 24.40 10.21
C ASP A 252 7.86 24.74 9.71
N TRP A 253 6.88 23.88 10.02
CA TRP A 253 5.47 24.12 9.69
C TRP A 253 4.71 24.68 10.88
N ASN A 254 4.02 25.80 10.69
CA ASN A 254 3.34 26.52 11.76
C ASN A 254 4.31 26.92 12.90
N ALA A 255 5.55 27.26 12.55
CA ALA A 255 6.55 27.66 13.52
C ALA A 255 6.39 29.14 13.89
N LYS A 256 6.56 29.46 15.18
CA LYS A 256 6.54 30.81 15.74
C LYS A 256 7.85 31.08 16.50
N PRO A 257 8.89 31.62 15.86
CA PRO A 257 10.17 31.87 16.50
C PRO A 257 10.18 33.10 17.43
N GLY A 258 9.02 33.75 17.66
CA GLY A 258 8.87 34.86 18.61
C GLY A 258 9.10 36.26 18.02
N ASP A 259 9.26 36.36 16.70
CA ASP A 259 9.41 37.60 15.93
C ASP A 259 8.06 38.18 15.43
N GLY A 260 6.94 37.66 15.94
CA GLY A 260 5.60 38.05 15.52
C GLY A 260 5.22 37.56 14.12
N GLY A 261 5.85 36.49 13.62
CA GLY A 261 5.51 35.88 12.33
C GLY A 261 5.10 34.41 12.45
N LEU A 262 4.20 33.98 11.57
CA LEU A 262 3.82 32.58 11.40
C LEU A 262 4.47 32.00 10.14
N TYR A 263 5.24 30.92 10.31
CA TYR A 263 6.10 30.38 9.27
C TYR A 263 5.62 29.05 8.70
N PHE A 264 5.68 28.93 7.38
CA PHE A 264 5.41 27.71 6.63
C PHE A 264 6.52 27.44 5.62
N ALA A 265 7.27 26.35 5.81
CA ALA A 265 8.35 25.96 4.92
C ALA A 265 7.93 24.89 3.89
N PHE A 266 8.25 25.17 2.63
CA PHE A 266 8.09 24.29 1.47
C PHE A 266 9.47 23.84 0.98
N ARG A 267 9.59 22.54 0.70
CA ARG A 267 10.80 21.90 0.19
C ARG A 267 10.66 21.65 -1.32
N PRO A 268 11.47 22.30 -2.16
CA PRO A 268 11.58 21.98 -3.57
C PRO A 268 12.25 20.62 -3.84
N PRO A 269 12.09 20.02 -5.03
CA PRO A 269 12.57 18.67 -5.33
C PRO A 269 14.10 18.52 -5.34
N TRP A 270 14.86 19.62 -5.49
CA TRP A 270 16.33 19.60 -5.42
C TRP A 270 16.89 19.64 -3.99
N VAL A 271 16.06 19.93 -2.99
CA VAL A 271 16.48 19.99 -1.59
C VAL A 271 16.33 18.61 -0.96
N LYS A 272 17.45 18.02 -0.54
CA LYS A 272 17.48 16.68 0.07
C LYS A 272 16.83 16.70 1.46
N ASN A 273 16.07 15.66 1.77
CA ASN A 273 15.44 15.55 3.08
C ASN A 273 16.41 14.95 4.10
N ARG A 274 17.05 15.79 4.91
CA ARG A 274 17.97 15.38 5.97
C ARG A 274 17.35 14.34 6.93
N SER A 275 16.06 14.45 7.27
CA SER A 275 15.42 13.55 8.23
C SER A 275 15.07 12.18 7.66
N LYS A 276 14.79 12.06 6.34
CA LYS A 276 14.61 10.76 5.67
C LYS A 276 15.94 10.11 5.29
N ASP A 277 16.94 10.90 4.91
CA ASP A 277 18.24 10.38 4.48
C ASP A 277 19.04 9.79 5.65
N LEU A 278 18.90 10.32 6.88
CA LEU A 278 19.53 9.75 8.08
C LEU A 278 19.12 8.29 8.36
N ILE A 279 17.89 7.91 8.03
CA ILE A 279 17.39 6.54 8.23
C ILE A 279 18.09 5.55 7.28
N VAL A 280 18.58 6.02 6.12
CA VAL A 280 19.29 5.18 5.14
C VAL A 280 20.77 5.03 5.51
N PHE A 281 21.41 6.06 6.07
CA PHE A 281 22.86 6.03 6.37
C PHE A 281 23.24 5.29 7.65
N VAL A 282 22.34 5.10 8.62
CA VAL A 282 22.65 4.37 9.87
C VAL A 282 22.75 2.85 9.67
N ASN A 283 22.23 2.29 8.57
CA ASN A 283 22.27 0.85 8.32
C ASN A 283 23.58 0.33 7.68
N ASN A 284 24.59 1.18 7.44
CA ASN A 284 25.78 0.77 6.69
C ASN A 284 27.14 1.06 7.36
N SER A 285 27.17 1.34 8.67
CA SER A 285 28.43 1.55 9.41
C SER A 285 28.52 0.68 10.66
N SER A 286 28.63 -0.64 10.50
CA SER A 286 29.16 -1.50 11.56
C SER A 286 29.83 -2.77 11.02
N SER A 287 31.06 -2.66 10.51
CA SER A 287 32.00 -3.78 10.47
C SER A 287 33.46 -3.31 10.35
N SER A 288 34.04 -2.93 11.48
CA SER A 288 35.49 -2.73 11.73
C SER A 288 35.59 -2.33 13.20
N SER A 289 36.26 -3.00 14.13
CA SER A 289 37.24 -4.08 14.13
C SER A 289 37.19 -4.73 15.53
N LYS A 290 37.19 -6.07 15.62
CA LYS A 290 37.52 -6.75 16.89
C LYS A 290 39.04 -6.90 16.94
N ALA A 291 39.68 -6.08 17.76
CA ALA A 291 41.02 -6.34 18.24
C ALA A 291 41.01 -7.66 19.03
N ARG A 292 41.95 -8.55 18.69
CA ARG A 292 42.24 -9.78 19.43
C ARG A 292 43.12 -9.41 20.62
N ASP A 293 42.65 -9.74 21.81
CA ASP A 293 43.50 -9.94 22.98
C ASP A 293 43.70 -11.45 23.20
N ASN A 294 44.93 -11.76 23.64
CA ASN A 294 45.41 -12.97 24.32
C ASN A 294 45.64 -14.25 23.51
N GLN A 295 46.88 -14.46 23.05
CA GLN A 295 47.86 -15.35 23.70
C GLN A 295 49.25 -15.17 23.05
#